data_AF-A0A2K3IZ58-F1
#
_entry.id   AF-A0A2K3IZ58-F1
#
_cell.length_a   1.000
_cell.length_b   1.000
_cell.length_c   1.000
_cell.angle_alpha   90.00
_cell.angle_beta   90.00
_cell.angle_gamma   90.00
#
_symmetry.space_group_name_H-M   'P 1'
#
loop_
_entity.id
_entity.type
_entity.pdbx_description
1 polymer ?
#
loop_
_entity_poly.entity_id
_entity_poly.type
_entity_poly.pdbx_seq_one_letter_code
_entity_poly.pdbx_strand_id
1 'polypeptide(L)'
;MVKRPKTIYIIILLWLLLSVIFVLLGLYSIAYLIDIPNWKINDEIIPILHFGYLMSAIVWPVFSAVFLVISYGTFRKDNWVWSTSLIFSTIFLAIFALLLASFIINALRFFDQFSVLGLVIIVISFMTDLGLVYYLTRPITKQYFEIS
;
A
#
# COMPACT_ATOMS: atom_id res chain seq x y z
N MET A 1 -30.33 -6.48 12.75
CA MET A 1 -29.05 -6.18 12.07
C MET A 1 -29.29 -5.07 11.06
N VAL A 2 -28.65 -3.91 11.23
CA VAL A 2 -28.66 -2.86 10.19
C VAL A 2 -28.00 -3.46 8.94
N LYS A 3 -28.71 -3.51 7.81
CA LYS A 3 -28.14 -4.02 6.56
C LYS A 3 -26.98 -3.11 6.17
N ARG A 4 -25.75 -3.64 6.27
CA ARG A 4 -24.56 -2.91 5.86
C ARG A 4 -24.57 -2.76 4.33
N PRO A 5 -24.31 -1.57 3.78
CA PRO A 5 -24.29 -1.41 2.34
C PRO A 5 -23.13 -2.22 1.74
N LYS A 6 -23.35 -2.78 0.55
CA LYS A 6 -22.33 -3.57 -0.17
C LYS A 6 -21.00 -2.83 -0.34
N THR A 7 -21.05 -1.49 -0.40
CA THR A 7 -19.88 -0.61 -0.51
C THR A 7 -18.89 -0.79 0.65
N ILE A 8 -19.37 -1.05 1.87
CA ILE A 8 -18.50 -1.22 3.05
C ILE A 8 -17.66 -2.49 2.94
N TYR A 9 -18.26 -3.58 2.45
CA TYR A 9 -17.51 -4.82 2.23
C TYR A 9 -16.45 -4.64 1.14
N ILE A 10 -16.75 -3.89 0.08
CA ILE A 10 -15.77 -3.57 -0.97
C ILE A 10 -14.62 -2.74 -0.38
N ILE A 11 -14.91 -1.72 0.42
CA ILE A 11 -13.87 -0.89 1.07
C ILE A 11 -12.98 -1.74 1.97
N ILE A 12 -13.56 -2.63 2.79
CA ILE A 12 -12.79 -3.54 3.64
C ILE A 12 -11.89 -4.44 2.79
N LEU A 13 -12.42 -5.03 1.71
CA LEU A 13 -11.62 -5.88 0.83
C LEU A 13 -10.46 -5.13 0.17
N LEU A 14 -10.68 -3.87 -0.25
CA LEU A 14 -9.63 -3.05 -0.84
C LEU A 14 -8.54 -2.69 0.18
N TRP A 15 -8.90 -2.39 1.43
CA TRP A 15 -7.90 -2.18 2.49
C TRP A 15 -7.11 -3.45 2.81
N LEU A 16 -7.77 -4.60 2.87
CA LEU A 16 -7.11 -5.88 3.06
C LEU A 16 -6.19 -6.23 1.89
N LEU A 17 -6.59 -5.90 0.66
CA LEU A 17 -5.75 -6.08 -0.52
C LEU A 17 -4.47 -5.26 -0.42
N LEU A 18 -4.55 -3.97 -0.04
CA LEU A 18 -3.36 -3.16 0.23
C LEU A 18 -2.51 -3.76 1.35
N SER A 19 -3.13 -4.19 2.45
CA SER A 19 -2.39 -4.86 3.54
C SER A 19 -1.59 -6.07 3.02
N VAL A 20 -2.20 -6.95 2.23
CA VAL A 20 -1.52 -8.13 1.67
C VAL A 20 -0.37 -7.73 0.74
N ILE A 21 -0.58 -6.76 -0.15
CA ILE A 21 0.48 -6.27 -1.06
C ILE A 21 1.68 -5.78 -0.25
N PHE A 22 1.45 -5.00 0.81
CA PHE A 22 2.51 -4.45 1.64
C PHE A 22 3.19 -5.52 2.50
N VAL A 23 2.47 -6.54 2.99
CA VAL A 23 3.11 -7.70 3.65
C VAL A 23 4.05 -8.40 2.68
N LEU A 24 3.60 -8.69 1.46
CA LEU A 24 4.40 -9.38 0.46
C LEU A 24 5.66 -8.59 0.12
N LEU A 25 5.54 -7.27 -0.09
CA LEU A 25 6.69 -6.39 -0.31
C LEU A 25 7.66 -6.38 0.88
N GLY A 26 7.15 -6.38 2.12
CA GLY A 26 7.96 -6.50 3.33
C GLY A 26 8.74 -7.81 3.38
N LEU A 27 8.07 -8.94 3.11
CA LEU A 27 8.69 -10.27 3.08
C LEU A 27 9.75 -10.38 1.97
N TYR A 28 9.47 -9.86 0.77
CA TYR A 28 10.47 -9.79 -0.29
C TYR A 28 11.69 -8.96 0.13
N SER A 29 11.47 -7.80 0.76
CA SER A 29 12.56 -6.94 1.24
C SER A 29 13.44 -7.66 2.27
N ILE A 30 12.83 -8.43 3.18
CA ILE A 30 13.54 -9.25 4.16
C ILE A 30 14.34 -10.37 3.47
N ALA A 31 13.73 -11.07 2.50
CA ALA A 31 14.39 -12.14 1.76
C ALA A 31 15.64 -11.61 1.03
N TYR A 32 15.53 -10.46 0.35
CA TYR A 32 16.69 -9.82 -0.27
C TYR A 32 17.73 -9.39 0.76
N LEU A 33 17.31 -8.89 1.93
CA LEU A 33 18.22 -8.48 2.99
C LEU A 33 19.06 -9.64 3.56
N ILE A 34 18.46 -10.82 3.67
CA ILE A 34 19.15 -12.04 4.12
C ILE A 34 20.17 -12.52 3.08
N ASP A 35 19.93 -12.28 1.79
CA ASP A 35 20.79 -12.73 0.69
C ASP A 35 21.96 -11.77 0.40
N ILE A 36 21.94 -10.54 0.94
CA ILE A 36 22.98 -9.53 0.65
C ILE A 36 24.42 -9.97 1.02
N PRO A 37 24.68 -10.74 2.10
CA PRO A 37 26.04 -11.25 2.37
C PRO A 37 26.64 -12.07 1.23
N ASN A 38 25.81 -12.61 0.32
CA ASN A 38 26.25 -13.36 -0.86
C ASN A 38 26.55 -12.48 -2.08
N TRP A 39 26.29 -11.17 -2.01
CA TRP A 39 26.47 -10.25 -3.13
C TRP A 39 27.96 -9.89 -3.27
N LYS A 40 28.49 -9.99 -4.50
CA LYS A 40 29.92 -9.73 -4.76
C LYS A 40 30.25 -8.26 -4.50
N ILE A 41 31.20 -8.02 -3.60
CA ILE A 41 31.54 -6.78 -2.86
C ILE A 41 32.08 -5.62 -3.74
N ASN A 42 32.01 -5.67 -5.06
CA ASN A 42 32.79 -4.74 -5.91
C ASN A 42 32.16 -3.36 -6.19
N ASP A 43 30.99 -3.01 -5.63
CA ASP A 43 30.34 -1.73 -5.92
C ASP A 43 30.02 -0.90 -4.66
N GLU A 44 30.43 0.37 -4.66
CA GLU A 44 30.17 1.37 -3.60
C GLU A 44 28.67 1.66 -3.35
N ILE A 45 27.78 1.12 -4.19
CA ILE A 45 26.32 1.28 -4.13
C ILE A 45 25.70 0.31 -3.11
N ILE A 46 26.42 -0.73 -2.71
CA ILE A 46 25.96 -1.80 -1.83
C ILE A 46 25.41 -1.27 -0.48
N PRO A 47 26.06 -0.35 0.25
CA PRO A 47 25.54 0.16 1.53
C PRO A 47 24.21 0.92 1.40
N ILE A 48 24.01 1.66 0.29
CA ILE A 48 22.77 2.40 0.02
C ILE A 48 21.63 1.42 -0.24
N LEU A 49 21.90 0.35 -1.00
CA LEU A 49 20.93 -0.73 -1.22
C LEU A 49 20.56 -1.44 0.07
N HIS A 50 21.53 -1.77 0.94
CA HIS A 50 21.27 -2.34 2.26
C HIS A 50 20.32 -1.47 3.09
N PHE A 51 20.62 -0.18 3.17
CA PHE A 51 19.79 0.76 3.91
C PHE A 51 18.37 0.85 3.31
N GLY A 52 18.25 0.88 1.98
CA GLY A 52 16.96 0.88 1.29
C GLY A 52 16.12 -0.36 1.57
N TYR A 53 16.72 -1.56 1.51
CA TYR A 53 16.01 -2.81 1.82
C TYR A 53 15.65 -2.93 3.30
N LEU A 54 16.53 -2.47 4.20
CA LEU A 54 16.24 -2.45 5.64
C LEU A 54 15.06 -1.53 5.96
N MET A 55 15.07 -0.32 5.42
CA MET A 55 13.97 0.63 5.58
C MET A 55 12.66 0.05 5.01
N SER A 56 12.73 -0.56 3.83
CA SER A 56 11.58 -1.22 3.20
C SER A 56 11.02 -2.36 4.06
N ALA A 57 11.90 -3.21 4.61
CA ALA A 57 11.52 -4.32 5.48
C ALA A 57 10.80 -3.88 6.76
N ILE A 58 11.05 -2.66 7.25
CA ILE A 58 10.38 -2.09 8.42
C ILE A 58 9.10 -1.35 8.03
N VAL A 59 9.16 -0.53 6.99
CA VAL A 59 8.07 0.39 6.61
C VAL A 59 6.87 -0.35 6.04
N TRP A 60 7.07 -1.37 5.20
CA TRP A 60 5.95 -2.06 4.56
C TRP A 60 5.03 -2.82 5.56
N PRO A 61 5.57 -3.55 6.56
CA PRO A 61 4.74 -4.15 7.60
C PRO A 61 3.98 -3.12 8.45
N VAL A 62 4.57 -1.96 8.74
CA VAL A 62 3.90 -0.88 9.49
C VAL A 62 2.67 -0.39 8.72
N PHE A 63 2.80 -0.11 7.43
CA PHE A 63 1.65 0.30 6.62
C PHE A 63 0.60 -0.81 6.50
N SER A 64 1.02 -2.07 6.37
CA SER A 64 0.08 -3.19 6.40
C SER A 64 -0.73 -3.23 7.69
N ALA A 65 -0.09 -3.04 8.84
CA ALA A 65 -0.78 -2.99 10.13
C ALA A 65 -1.79 -1.83 10.19
N VAL A 66 -1.43 -0.66 9.67
CA VAL A 66 -2.35 0.49 9.57
C VAL A 66 -3.60 0.13 8.74
N PHE A 67 -3.44 -0.51 7.59
CA PHE A 67 -4.58 -0.91 6.76
C PHE A 67 -5.46 -1.97 7.42
N LEU A 68 -4.90 -2.88 8.22
CA LEU A 68 -5.68 -3.82 9.04
C LEU A 68 -6.52 -3.09 10.10
N VAL A 69 -5.93 -2.12 10.79
CA VAL A 69 -6.62 -1.30 11.80
C VAL A 69 -7.77 -0.52 11.15
N ILE A 70 -7.54 0.11 10.00
CA ILE A 70 -8.57 0.84 9.24
C ILE A 70 -9.67 -0.11 8.75
N SER A 71 -9.32 -1.31 8.26
CA SER A 71 -10.29 -2.34 7.85
C SER A 71 -11.20 -2.74 9.01
N TYR A 72 -10.61 -2.98 10.18
CA TYR A 72 -11.35 -3.35 11.39
C TYR A 72 -12.26 -2.21 11.87
N GLY A 73 -11.75 -0.98 11.90
CA GLY A 73 -12.55 0.20 12.25
C GLY A 73 -13.72 0.40 11.26
N THR A 74 -13.49 0.17 9.97
CA THR A 74 -14.53 0.24 8.92
C THR A 74 -15.63 -0.78 9.18
N PHE A 75 -15.25 -2.00 9.58
CA PHE A 75 -16.19 -3.05 9.96
C PHE A 75 -17.00 -2.70 11.21
N ARG A 76 -16.39 -2.05 12.20
CA ARG A 76 -17.07 -1.62 13.44
C ARG A 76 -17.93 -0.37 13.28
N LYS A 77 -17.80 0.36 12.17
CA LYS A 77 -18.48 1.64 11.94
C LYS A 77 -18.01 2.72 12.93
N ASP A 78 -16.72 2.75 13.22
CA ASP A 78 -16.17 3.81 14.09
C ASP A 78 -16.12 5.14 13.31
N ASN A 79 -16.66 6.23 13.87
CA ASN A 79 -16.84 7.50 13.13
C ASN A 79 -15.53 8.13 12.65
N TRP A 80 -14.44 7.96 13.42
CA TRP A 80 -13.12 8.49 13.06
C TRP A 80 -12.55 7.85 11.79
N VAL A 81 -12.99 6.64 11.45
CA VAL A 81 -12.40 5.85 10.35
C VAL A 81 -12.62 6.53 9.02
N TRP A 82 -13.77 7.16 8.80
CA TRP A 82 -14.08 7.79 7.52
C TRP A 82 -13.13 8.95 7.19
N SER A 83 -12.96 9.89 8.13
CA SER A 83 -12.08 11.05 7.92
C SER A 83 -10.61 10.63 7.84
N THR A 84 -10.18 9.73 8.74
CA THR A 84 -8.82 9.20 8.74
C THR A 84 -8.51 8.43 7.45
N SER A 85 -9.44 7.62 6.94
CA SER A 85 -9.29 6.88 5.69
C SER A 85 -9.09 7.81 4.49
N LEU A 86 -9.86 8.89 4.40
CA LEU A 86 -9.71 9.88 3.32
C LEU A 86 -8.33 10.57 3.36
N ILE A 87 -7.85 10.93 4.55
CA ILE A 87 -6.53 11.54 4.71
C ILE A 87 -5.44 10.56 4.29
N PHE A 88 -5.48 9.33 4.80
CA PHE A 88 -4.48 8.31 4.46
C PHE A 88 -4.45 8.01 2.96
N SER A 89 -5.59 7.72 2.33
CA SER A 89 -5.62 7.46 0.88
C SER A 89 -5.12 8.66 0.06
N THR A 90 -5.35 9.89 0.50
CA THR A 90 -4.81 11.06 -0.22
C THR A 90 -3.27 11.09 -0.16
N ILE A 91 -2.70 10.79 1.00
CA ILE A 91 -1.24 10.72 1.18
C ILE A 91 -0.65 9.57 0.35
N PHE A 92 -1.28 8.39 0.38
CA PHE A 92 -0.83 7.23 -0.37
C PHE A 92 -0.92 7.43 -1.88
N LEU A 93 -1.96 8.08 -2.40
CA LEU A 93 -2.03 8.47 -3.82
C LEU A 93 -0.83 9.31 -4.25
N ALA A 94 -0.42 10.28 -3.43
CA ALA A 94 0.75 11.10 -3.74
C ALA A 94 2.04 10.27 -3.73
N ILE A 95 2.22 9.41 -2.73
CA ILE A 95 3.38 8.51 -2.63
C ILE A 95 3.43 7.55 -3.83
N PHE A 96 2.31 6.88 -4.14
CA PHE A 96 2.23 5.96 -5.27
C PHE A 96 2.43 6.66 -6.61
N ALA A 97 1.95 7.88 -6.80
CA ALA A 97 2.21 8.64 -8.03
C ALA A 97 3.71 8.93 -8.22
N LEU A 98 4.41 9.31 -7.14
CA LEU A 98 5.87 9.51 -7.16
C LEU A 98 6.62 8.21 -7.44
N LEU A 99 6.23 7.11 -6.78
CA LEU A 99 6.80 5.79 -7.01
C LEU A 99 6.55 5.32 -8.45
N LEU A 100 5.33 5.51 -8.98
CA LEU A 100 4.97 5.17 -10.35
C LEU A 100 5.87 5.90 -11.34
N ALA A 101 6.05 7.21 -11.19
CA ALA A 101 6.94 8.00 -12.04
C ALA A 101 8.37 7.47 -12.00
N SER A 102 8.90 7.16 -10.80
CA SER A 102 10.25 6.60 -10.64
C SER A 102 10.40 5.25 -11.33
N PHE A 103 9.46 4.32 -11.14
CA PHE A 103 9.51 2.99 -11.73
C PHE A 103 9.28 3.00 -13.25
N ILE A 104 8.49 3.93 -13.79
CA ILE A 104 8.38 4.11 -15.25
C ILE A 104 9.73 4.53 -15.84
N ILE A 105 10.40 5.51 -15.24
CA ILE A 105 11.72 5.97 -15.71
C ILE A 105 12.73 4.82 -15.65
N ASN A 106 12.76 4.06 -14.55
CA ASN A 106 13.67 2.93 -14.40
C ASN A 106 13.37 1.80 -15.38
N ALA A 107 12.10 1.42 -15.55
CA ALA A 107 11.70 0.37 -16.48
C ALA A 107 12.05 0.73 -17.94
N LEU A 108 11.83 1.98 -18.36
CA LEU A 108 12.19 2.44 -19.71
C LEU A 108 13.70 2.46 -19.95
N ARG A 109 14.50 2.76 -18.90
CA ARG A 109 15.95 2.90 -19.02
C ARG A 109 16.70 1.58 -18.92
N PHE A 110 16.29 0.69 -18.02
CA PHE A 110 17.03 -0.53 -17.68
C PHE A 110 16.32 -1.81 -18.14
N PHE A 111 15.00 -1.77 -18.35
CA PHE A 111 14.18 -2.89 -18.81
C PHE A 111 14.39 -4.20 -18.00
N ASP A 112 14.79 -4.08 -16.75
CA ASP A 112 15.07 -5.20 -15.88
C ASP A 112 13.78 -5.74 -15.23
N GLN A 113 13.78 -7.03 -14.90
CA GLN A 113 12.60 -7.72 -14.34
C GLN A 113 12.13 -7.11 -13.02
N PHE A 114 13.04 -6.57 -12.20
CA PHE A 114 12.71 -5.96 -10.93
C PHE A 114 11.93 -4.64 -11.13
N SER A 115 12.40 -3.78 -12.03
CA SER A 115 11.70 -2.55 -12.39
C SER A 115 10.31 -2.82 -12.97
N VAL A 116 10.16 -3.84 -13.84
CA VAL A 116 8.86 -4.22 -14.42
C VAL A 116 7.91 -4.75 -13.35
N LEU A 117 8.38 -5.66 -12.49
CA LEU A 117 7.56 -6.22 -11.41
C LEU A 117 7.14 -5.14 -10.41
N GLY A 118 8.06 -4.27 -10.01
CA GLY A 118 7.79 -3.14 -9.12
C GLY A 118 6.75 -2.18 -9.71
N LEU A 119 6.87 -1.87 -11.00
CA LEU A 119 5.89 -1.04 -11.71
C LEU A 119 4.48 -1.67 -11.67
N VAL A 120 4.35 -2.97 -11.94
CA VAL A 120 3.05 -3.67 -11.88
C VAL A 120 2.44 -3.58 -10.48
N ILE A 121 3.23 -3.82 -9.43
CA ILE A 121 2.77 -3.76 -8.04
C ILE A 121 2.29 -2.35 -7.66
N ILE A 122 3.02 -1.32 -8.09
CA ILE A 122 2.66 0.07 -7.81
C ILE A 122 1.39 0.47 -8.57
N VAL A 123 1.23 0.06 -9.83
CA VAL A 123 0.00 0.29 -10.60
C VAL A 123 -1.21 -0.33 -9.88
N ILE A 124 -1.09 -1.58 -9.44
CA ILE A 124 -2.17 -2.27 -8.71
C ILE A 124 -2.49 -1.54 -7.40
N SER A 125 -1.48 -1.15 -6.64
CA SER A 125 -1.65 -0.40 -5.39
C SER A 125 -2.34 0.95 -5.63
N PHE A 126 -1.90 1.70 -6.64
CA PHE A 126 -2.45 2.98 -7.02
C PHE A 126 -3.91 2.89 -7.46
N MET A 127 -4.24 1.91 -8.31
CA MET A 127 -5.63 1.66 -8.73
C MET A 127 -6.53 1.24 -7.57
N THR A 128 -5.99 0.44 -6.63
CA THR A 128 -6.70 0.00 -5.42
C THR A 128 -7.04 1.20 -4.54
N ASP A 129 -6.08 2.11 -4.34
CA ASP A 129 -6.26 3.31 -3.51
C ASP A 129 -7.19 4.35 -4.17
N LEU A 130 -7.15 4.49 -5.51
CA LEU A 130 -8.16 5.26 -6.24
C LEU A 130 -9.57 4.69 -6.04
N GLY A 131 -9.70 3.36 -6.08
CA GLY A 131 -10.95 2.68 -5.76
C GLY A 131 -11.44 3.00 -4.35
N LEU A 132 -10.55 2.99 -3.36
CA LEU A 132 -10.87 3.38 -1.99
C LEU A 132 -11.41 4.81 -1.91
N VAL A 133 -10.69 5.79 -2.47
CA VAL A 133 -11.15 7.19 -2.49
C VAL A 133 -12.51 7.31 -3.16
N TYR A 134 -12.70 6.66 -4.29
CA TYR A 134 -13.98 6.65 -5.01
C TYR A 134 -15.12 6.10 -4.15
N TYR A 135 -14.92 5.00 -3.42
CA TYR A 135 -15.96 4.42 -2.57
C TYR A 135 -16.18 5.19 -1.27
N LEU A 136 -15.12 5.78 -0.68
CA LEU A 136 -15.19 6.58 0.55
C LEU A 136 -15.91 7.92 0.35
N THR A 137 -15.84 8.48 -0.85
CA THR A 137 -16.50 9.74 -1.21
C THR A 137 -17.98 9.58 -1.56
N ARG A 138 -18.48 8.34 -1.71
CA ARG A 138 -19.90 8.11 -1.99
C ARG A 138 -20.80 8.49 -0.81
N PRO A 139 -21.95 9.17 -1.05
CA PRO A 139 -22.89 9.55 0.01
C PRO A 139 -23.37 8.37 0.87
N ILE A 140 -23.62 7.22 0.25
CA ILE A 140 -24.06 5.98 0.94
C ILE A 140 -23.02 5.51 1.95
N THR A 141 -21.74 5.63 1.62
CA THR A 141 -20.63 5.28 2.51
C THR A 141 -20.53 6.27 3.65
N LYS A 142 -20.63 7.57 3.37
CA LYS A 142 -20.61 8.61 4.40
C LYS A 142 -21.75 8.44 5.41
N GLN A 143 -22.97 8.22 4.91
CA GLN A 143 -24.15 7.94 5.75
C GLN A 143 -23.96 6.71 6.64
N TYR A 144 -23.26 5.68 6.17
CA TYR A 144 -22.98 4.51 7.00
C TYR A 144 -22.24 4.90 8.28
N PHE A 145 -21.29 5.83 8.22
CA PHE A 145 -20.52 6.29 9.39
C PHE A 145 -21.24 7.39 10.19
N GLU A 146 -22.13 8.18 9.60
CA GLU A 146 -22.82 9.28 10.29
C GLU A 146 -24.08 8.88 11.07
N ILE A 147 -24.74 7.77 10.72
CA ILE A 147 -25.97 7.29 11.40
C ILE A 147 -25.60 6.54 12.71
N SER A 148 -24.66 7.06 13.51
CA SER A 148 -24.26 6.47 14.79
C SER A 148 -25.22 6.86 15.91
#